data_AF-A0A2X3FP37-F1
#
_entry.id   AF-A0A2X3FP37-F1
#
_cell.length_a   1.000
_cell.length_b   1.000
_cell.length_c   1.000
_cell.angle_alpha   90.00
_cell.angle_beta   90.00
_cell.angle_gamma   90.00
#
_symmetry.space_group_name_H-M   'P 1'
#
loop_
_entity.id
_entity.type
_entity.pdbx_description
1 polymer ?
#
loop_
_entity_poly.entity_id
_entity_poly.type
_entity_poly.pdbx_seq_one_letter_code
_entity_poly.pdbx_strand_id
1 'polypeptide(L)'
;MLIENGAINWRLKPSASSRKLRNGVGIDKQGRVVFMLSDRETNFYDFACYAQSKLGVRQMLYLDGTLSKMYRKGGSVPWQYHPFVTMITVERK
;
A
#
# COMPACT_ATOMS: atom_id res chain seq x y z
N MET A 1 -1.87 -3.40 10.62
CA MET A 1 -2.77 -3.65 9.47
C MET A 1 -3.62 -2.42 9.21
N LEU A 2 -3.82 -2.05 7.95
CA LEU A 2 -4.56 -0.84 7.54
C LEU A 2 -6.06 -1.11 7.35
N ILE A 3 -6.39 -2.21 6.66
CA ILE A 3 -7.76 -2.65 6.42
C ILE A 3 -7.85 -4.12 6.83
N GLU A 4 -8.86 -4.46 7.62
CA GLU A 4 -9.19 -5.80 8.07
C GLU A 4 -10.63 -6.15 7.67
N ASN A 5 -10.84 -7.21 6.89
CA ASN A 5 -12.16 -7.69 6.48
C ASN A 5 -13.06 -6.61 5.85
N GLY A 6 -12.46 -5.61 5.20
CA GLY A 6 -13.14 -4.47 4.63
C GLY A 6 -13.48 -3.35 5.62
N ALA A 7 -12.97 -3.39 6.84
CA ALA A 7 -13.03 -2.30 7.81
C ALA A 7 -11.66 -1.63 7.93
N ILE A 8 -11.62 -0.30 7.93
CA ILE A 8 -10.39 0.45 8.21
C ILE A 8 -10.07 0.29 9.70
N ASN A 9 -8.79 0.06 10.02
CA ASN A 9 -8.36 -0.07 11.41
C ASN A 9 -8.70 1.20 12.20
N TRP A 10 -9.51 1.05 13.26
CA TRP A 10 -10.01 2.14 14.10
C TRP A 10 -8.92 2.99 14.77
N ARG A 11 -7.69 2.45 14.90
CA ARG A 11 -6.53 3.20 15.42
C ARG A 11 -6.01 4.28 14.47
N LEU A 12 -6.38 4.20 13.18
CA LEU A 12 -5.99 5.18 12.18
C LEU A 12 -6.90 6.39 12.28
N LYS A 13 -6.34 7.51 12.75
CA LYS A 13 -7.10 8.74 12.93
C LYS A 13 -7.04 9.61 11.67
N PRO A 14 -8.17 10.16 11.20
CA PRO A 14 -8.18 11.14 10.10
C PRO A 14 -7.33 12.38 10.41
N SER A 15 -7.27 12.78 11.68
CA SER A 15 -6.50 13.93 12.16
C SER A 15 -5.01 13.64 12.41
N ALA A 16 -4.51 12.45 12.06
CA ALA A 16 -3.11 12.12 12.26
C ALA A 16 -2.19 13.09 11.49
N SER A 17 -1.24 13.70 12.19
CA SER A 17 -0.32 14.70 11.65
C SER A 17 0.82 14.09 10.82
N SER A 18 1.12 12.79 11.00
CA SER A 18 2.19 12.12 10.25
C SER A 18 1.79 11.89 8.80
N ARG A 19 2.30 12.77 7.92
CA ARG A 19 2.21 12.63 6.46
C ARG A 19 3.56 12.20 5.92
N LYS A 20 3.56 11.13 5.14
CA LYS A 20 4.74 10.57 4.45
C LYS A 20 4.28 9.89 3.16
N LEU A 21 5.21 9.57 2.26
CA LEU A 21 4.92 8.58 1.23
C LEU A 21 4.62 7.24 1.91
N ARG A 22 3.55 6.58 1.48
CA ARG A 22 3.08 5.30 2.02
C ARG A 22 3.04 4.29 0.91
N ASN A 23 3.46 3.07 1.21
CA ASN A 23 3.26 1.89 0.39
C ASN A 23 2.45 0.85 1.15
N GLY A 24 1.79 -0.02 0.41
CA GLY A 24 1.02 -1.10 0.99
C GLY A 24 0.75 -2.20 -0.01
N VAL A 25 0.45 -3.37 0.53
CA VAL A 25 0.01 -4.54 -0.23
C VAL A 25 -1.34 -4.98 0.33
N GLY A 26 -2.26 -5.28 -0.56
CA GLY A 26 -3.60 -5.72 -0.19
C GLY A 26 -4.23 -6.65 -1.20
N ILE A 27 -5.45 -7.08 -0.89
CA ILE A 27 -6.24 -7.98 -1.72
C ILE A 27 -7.64 -7.37 -1.90
N ASP A 28 -8.15 -7.37 -3.13
CA ASP A 28 -9.51 -6.91 -3.45
C ASP A 28 -10.57 -8.02 -3.27
N LYS A 29 -11.84 -7.72 -3.60
CA LYS A 29 -12.94 -8.69 -3.48
C LYS A 29 -12.81 -9.90 -4.41
N GLN A 30 -12.04 -9.77 -5.49
CA GLN A 30 -11.81 -10.82 -6.48
C GLN A 30 -10.58 -11.67 -6.14
N GLY A 31 -9.91 -11.40 -5.01
CA GLY A 31 -8.69 -12.11 -4.62
C GLY A 31 -7.42 -11.55 -5.27
N ARG A 32 -7.51 -10.49 -6.08
CA ARG A 32 -6.36 -9.95 -6.80
C ARG A 32 -5.47 -9.14 -5.86
N VAL A 33 -4.16 -9.32 -6.00
CA VAL A 33 -3.17 -8.58 -5.22
C VAL A 33 -2.98 -7.16 -5.76
N VAL A 34 -3.04 -6.19 -4.85
CA VAL A 34 -2.90 -4.76 -5.12
C VAL A 34 -1.67 -4.24 -4.38
N PHE A 35 -0.67 -3.80 -5.14
CA PHE A 35 0.45 -3.00 -4.62
C PHE A 35 0.16 -1.52 -4.86
N MET A 36 0.24 -0.72 -3.81
CA MET A 36 -0.06 0.71 -3.86
C MET A 36 1.09 1.51 -3.26
N LEU A 37 1.50 2.56 -3.95
CA LEU A 37 2.45 3.57 -3.48
C LEU A 37 1.82 4.95 -3.71
N SER A 38 1.80 5.81 -2.71
CA SER A 38 1.29 7.17 -2.86
C SER A 38 2.32 8.07 -3.55
N ASP A 39 1.90 8.88 -4.52
CA ASP A 39 2.76 9.89 -5.16
C ASP A 39 2.98 11.15 -4.30
N ARG A 40 2.10 11.39 -3.33
CA ARG A 40 2.15 12.52 -2.40
C ARG A 40 2.06 12.04 -0.97
N GLU A 41 2.54 12.86 -0.05
CA GLU A 41 2.48 12.53 1.37
C GLU A 41 1.04 12.40 1.85
N THR A 42 0.77 11.31 2.58
CA THR A 42 -0.54 11.00 3.10
C THR A 42 -0.45 10.39 4.51
N ASN A 43 -1.51 10.53 5.29
CA ASN A 43 -1.66 9.80 6.53
C ASN A 43 -2.20 8.38 6.25
N PHE A 44 -2.16 7.51 7.25
CA PHE A 44 -2.60 6.13 7.08
C PHE A 44 -4.09 5.99 6.81
N TYR A 45 -4.91 6.89 7.37
CA TYR A 45 -6.36 6.83 7.23
C TYR A 45 -6.78 7.13 5.80
N ASP A 46 -6.29 8.23 5.23
CA ASP A 46 -6.59 8.65 3.85
C ASP A 46 -6.05 7.62 2.85
N PHE A 47 -4.87 7.06 3.09
CA PHE A 47 -4.30 5.98 2.29
C PHE A 47 -5.20 4.73 2.29
N ALA A 48 -5.66 4.29 3.46
CA ALA A 48 -6.56 3.14 3.59
C ALA A 48 -7.94 3.43 2.97
N CYS A 49 -8.47 4.64 3.15
CA CYS A 49 -9.74 5.06 2.59
C CYS A 49 -9.70 5.05 1.05
N TYR A 50 -8.60 5.53 0.45
CA TYR A 50 -8.42 5.46 -1.00
C TYR A 50 -8.39 4.00 -1.49
N ALA A 51 -7.57 3.15 -0.86
CA ALA A 51 -7.47 1.74 -1.24
C ALA A 51 -8.82 1.01 -1.14
N GLN A 52 -9.59 1.27 -0.09
CA GLN A 52 -10.92 0.69 0.08
C GLN A 52 -11.93 1.21 -0.95
N SER A 53 -12.05 2.54 -1.07
CA SER A 53 -13.13 3.18 -1.84
C SER A 53 -12.89 3.19 -3.34
N LYS A 54 -11.63 3.31 -3.79
CA LYS A 54 -11.28 3.42 -5.21
C LYS A 54 -10.80 2.10 -5.80
N LEU A 55 -10.10 1.29 -5.02
CA LEU A 55 -9.51 0.03 -5.49
C LEU A 55 -10.26 -1.20 -4.98
N GLY A 56 -11.26 -1.04 -4.10
CA GLY A 56 -12.06 -2.16 -3.59
C GLY A 56 -11.28 -3.11 -2.66
N VAL A 57 -10.17 -2.65 -2.09
CA VAL A 57 -9.30 -3.45 -1.22
C VAL A 57 -10.02 -3.81 0.08
N ARG A 58 -9.96 -5.09 0.47
CA ARG A 58 -10.61 -5.65 1.67
C ARG A 58 -9.63 -6.02 2.77
N GLN A 59 -8.39 -6.35 2.41
CA GLN A 59 -7.30 -6.60 3.34
C GLN A 59 -6.11 -5.76 2.90
N MET A 60 -5.48 -5.02 3.80
CA MET A 60 -4.29 -4.23 3.44
C MET A 60 -3.28 -4.12 4.57
N LEU A 61 -2.03 -4.44 4.25
CA LEU A 61 -0.86 -4.24 5.09
C LEU A 61 -0.09 -3.01 4.62
N TYR A 62 0.39 -2.25 5.59
CA TYR A 62 1.37 -1.20 5.36
C TYR A 62 2.75 -1.82 5.17
N LEU A 63 3.51 -1.30 4.21
CA LEU A 63 4.92 -1.66 3.98
C LEU A 63 5.81 -0.50 4.48
N ASP A 64 7.13 -0.66 4.48
CA ASP A 64 8.02 0.40 5.02
C ASP A 64 7.91 1.72 4.23
N GLY A 65 7.66 2.83 4.93
CA GLY A 65 7.37 4.16 4.37
C GLY A 65 8.50 5.19 4.39
N THR A 66 9.73 4.83 4.75
CA THR A 66 10.86 5.79 4.67
C THR A 66 11.65 5.63 3.37
N LEU A 67 11.73 4.40 2.84
CA LEU A 67 12.42 4.07 1.59
C LEU A 67 11.50 3.32 0.62
N SER A 68 10.31 3.87 0.36
CA SER A 68 9.36 3.25 -0.57
C SER A 68 9.71 3.58 -2.03
N LYS A 69 10.21 2.59 -2.77
CA LYS A 69 10.37 2.66 -4.22
C LYS A 69 9.57 1.50 -4.85
N MET A 70 9.04 1.72 -6.05
CA MET A 70 8.30 0.70 -6.79
C MET A 70 8.89 0.57 -8.19
N TYR A 71 9.16 -0.66 -8.60
CA TYR A 71 9.45 -1.01 -9.98
C TYR A 71 8.21 -1.62 -10.61
N ARG A 72 7.88 -1.17 -11.82
CA ARG A 72 6.85 -1.76 -12.67
C ARG A 72 7.51 -2.19 -13.97
N LYS A 73 7.27 -3.43 -14.41
CA LYS A 73 7.79 -3.94 -15.69
C LYS A 73 7.40 -2.98 -16.83
N GLY A 74 8.37 -2.63 -17.66
CA GLY A 74 8.21 -1.64 -18.75
C GLY A 74 8.41 -0.17 -18.32
N GLY A 75 8.60 0.10 -17.02
CA GLY A 75 9.06 1.41 -16.53
C GLY A 75 10.57 1.46 -16.33
N SER A 76 11.10 2.66 -16.09
CA SER A 76 12.47 2.85 -15.63
C SER A 76 12.65 2.34 -14.21
N VAL A 77 13.85 1.83 -13.90
CA VAL A 77 14.21 1.43 -12.54
C VAL A 77 14.53 2.69 -11.73
N PRO A 78 13.81 2.96 -10.62
CA PRO A 78 14.12 4.12 -9.78
C PRO A 78 15.54 4.03 -9.21
N TRP A 79 16.21 5.18 -9.07
CA TRP A 79 17.52 5.24 -8.43
C TRP A 79 17.42 4.85 -6.94
N GLN A 80 18.41 4.09 -6.47
CA GLN A 80 18.47 3.54 -5.11
C GLN A 80 19.92 3.25 -4.70
N TYR A 81 20.22 3.41 -3.41
CA TYR A 81 21.55 3.12 -2.83
C TYR A 81 21.84 1.61 -2.74
N HIS A 82 20.80 0.79 -2.61
CA HIS A 82 20.90 -0.67 -2.48
C HIS A 82 19.95 -1.34 -3.47
N PRO A 83 20.25 -2.58 -3.93
CA PRO A 83 19.35 -3.33 -4.80
C PRO A 83 17.96 -3.52 -4.18
N PHE A 84 16.92 -3.62 -5.03
CA PHE A 84 15.60 -4.02 -4.58
C PHE A 84 15.64 -5.42 -3.98
N VAL A 85 14.98 -5.60 -2.84
CA VAL A 85 14.63 -6.93 -2.34
C VAL A 85 13.35 -7.41 -3.02
N THR A 86 13.31 -8.69 -3.39
CA THR A 86 12.15 -9.27 -4.06
C THR A 86 11.06 -9.60 -3.05
N MET A 87 9.82 -9.18 -3.34
CA MET A 87 8.63 -9.68 -2.66
C MET A 87 7.99 -10.74 -3.55
N ILE A 88 7.82 -11.95 -3.02
CA ILE A 88 7.18 -13.06 -3.75
C ILE A 88 5.75 -13.17 -3.26
N THR A 89 4.81 -13.12 -4.20
CA THR A 89 3.39 -13.41 -3.95
C THR A 89 3.06 -14.77 -4.52
N VAL A 90 2.39 -15.61 -3.74
CA VAL A 90 1.81 -16.89 -4.20
C VAL A 90 0.29 -16.73 -4.23
N GLU A 91 -0.30 -16.83 -5.41
CA GLU A 91 -1.75 -16.78 -5.62
C GLU A 91 -2.19 -18.13 -6.21
N ARG A 92 -3.20 -18.77 -5.60
CA ARG A 92 -3.85 -19.94 -6.20
C ARG A 92 -4.87 -19.42 -7.22
N LYS A 93 -4.82 -19.98 -8.43
CA LYS A 93 -5.85 -19.76 -9.45
C LYS A 93 -7.17 -20.40 -9.06
#